data_AF-A0A257Y5T5-F1
#
_entry.id   AF-A0A257Y5T5-F1
#
_cell.length_a   1.000
_cell.length_b   1.000
_cell.length_c   1.000
_cell.angle_alpha   90.00
_cell.angle_beta   90.00
_cell.angle_gamma   90.00
#
_symmetry.space_group_name_H-M   'P 1'
#
loop_
_entity.id
_entity.type
_entity.pdbx_description
1 polymer ?
#
loop_
_entity_poly.entity_id
_entity_poly.type
_entity_poly.pdbx_seq_one_letter_code
_entity_poly.pdbx_strand_id
1 'polypeptide(L)'
;SLPGIGANTAGALCAYAYNLPRLFIETNIRTVYFYHFFPDATDIDDKAIRDQLEQTLPLDRPREFYWALMDYGAWLKSQKMGLISQSRHYKKQSTFAGSMREMRGLIVRKLTEGATAIADFPQTMISDTRFMPALNVLGQEGIVSQSTDGQLHLK
;
A
#
# COMPACT_ATOMS: atom_id res chain seq x y z
N SER A 1 -12.23 11.59 -14.19
CA SER A 1 -11.53 10.69 -13.24
C SER A 1 -10.84 11.55 -12.19
N LEU A 2 -10.78 11.09 -10.94
CA LEU A 2 -10.01 11.79 -9.90
C LEU A 2 -8.51 11.45 -10.08
N PRO A 3 -7.59 12.43 -10.07
CA PRO A 3 -6.16 12.16 -10.11
C PRO A 3 -5.74 11.19 -8.99
N GLY A 4 -4.99 10.15 -9.32
CA GLY A 4 -4.53 9.13 -8.36
C GLY A 4 -5.54 8.03 -8.00
N ILE A 5 -6.79 8.09 -8.50
CA ILE A 5 -7.81 7.06 -8.24
C ILE A 5 -7.98 6.18 -9.48
N GLY A 6 -7.35 5.01 -9.44
CA GLY A 6 -7.51 3.95 -10.45
C GLY A 6 -8.75 3.09 -10.23
N ALA A 7 -9.00 2.16 -11.16
CA ALA A 7 -10.15 1.25 -11.12
C ALA A 7 -10.25 0.45 -9.80
N ASN A 8 -9.11 0.03 -9.26
CA ASN A 8 -9.05 -0.72 -8.00
C ASN A 8 -9.53 0.13 -6.81
N THR A 9 -8.98 1.34 -6.66
CA THR A 9 -9.35 2.28 -5.59
C THR A 9 -10.81 2.70 -5.71
N ALA A 10 -11.29 2.96 -6.93
CA ALA A 10 -12.71 3.25 -7.18
C ALA A 10 -13.61 2.08 -6.76
N GLY A 11 -13.22 0.84 -7.08
CA GLY A 11 -13.95 -0.36 -6.67
C GLY A 11 -14.03 -0.52 -5.15
N ALA A 12 -12.91 -0.33 -4.46
CA ALA A 12 -12.87 -0.36 -2.99
C ALA A 12 -13.78 0.71 -2.37
N LEU A 13 -13.78 1.94 -2.90
CA LEU A 13 -14.67 3.01 -2.43
C LEU A 13 -16.15 2.65 -2.64
N CYS A 14 -16.52 2.15 -3.81
CA CYS A 14 -17.88 1.70 -4.10
C CYS A 14 -18.34 0.59 -3.13
N ALA A 15 -17.51 -0.42 -2.91
CA ALA A 15 -17.83 -1.53 -2.01
C ALA A 15 -17.92 -1.07 -0.54
N TYR A 16 -16.89 -0.39 -0.02
CA TYR A 16 -16.84 -0.07 1.39
C TYR A 16 -17.77 1.09 1.78
N ALA A 17 -17.76 2.20 1.04
CA ALA A 17 -18.58 3.36 1.42
C ALA A 17 -20.05 3.16 1.05
N TYR A 18 -20.32 2.60 -0.14
CA TYR A 18 -21.67 2.58 -0.70
C TYR A 18 -22.32 1.19 -0.78
N ASN A 19 -21.64 0.13 -0.32
CA ASN A 19 -22.12 -1.27 -0.41
C ASN A 19 -22.51 -1.67 -1.84
N LEU A 20 -21.76 -1.20 -2.84
CA LEU A 20 -21.99 -1.54 -4.25
C LEU A 20 -21.08 -2.70 -4.69
N PRO A 21 -21.57 -3.63 -5.53
CA PRO A 21 -20.81 -4.82 -5.95
C PRO A 21 -19.79 -4.46 -7.04
N ARG A 22 -18.78 -3.68 -6.68
CA ARG A 22 -17.71 -3.27 -7.59
C ARG A 22 -16.42 -4.02 -7.27
N LEU A 23 -15.88 -4.64 -8.32
CA LEU A 23 -14.64 -5.41 -8.23
C LEU A 23 -13.45 -4.53 -7.84
N PHE A 24 -12.74 -4.96 -6.80
CA PHE A 24 -11.37 -4.56 -6.52
C PHE A 24 -10.59 -5.75 -5.95
N ILE A 25 -9.30 -5.79 -6.22
CA ILE A 25 -8.39 -6.86 -5.83
C ILE A 25 -7.32 -6.23 -4.93
N GLU A 26 -7.41 -6.56 -3.64
CA GLU A 26 -6.40 -6.27 -2.62
C GLU A 26 -5.53 -7.53 -2.40
N THR A 27 -4.36 -7.40 -1.78
CA THR A 27 -3.45 -8.53 -1.52
C THR A 27 -4.06 -9.64 -0.65
N ASN A 28 -4.89 -9.34 0.35
CA ASN A 28 -5.60 -10.33 1.17
C ASN A 28 -6.64 -11.07 0.34
N ILE A 29 -7.43 -10.34 -0.46
CA ILE A 29 -8.35 -10.94 -1.42
C ILE A 29 -7.59 -11.88 -2.35
N ARG A 30 -6.51 -11.40 -2.98
CA ARG A 30 -5.63 -12.22 -3.82
C ARG A 30 -5.15 -13.49 -3.10
N THR A 31 -4.85 -13.42 -1.81
CA THR A 31 -4.44 -14.59 -1.01
C THR A 31 -5.55 -15.64 -0.95
N VAL A 32 -6.78 -15.23 -0.66
CA VAL A 32 -7.92 -16.14 -0.58
C VAL A 32 -8.16 -16.82 -1.92
N TYR A 33 -8.13 -16.06 -3.02
CA TYR A 33 -8.36 -16.63 -4.35
C TYR A 33 -7.25 -17.58 -4.78
N PHE A 34 -5.98 -17.26 -4.50
CA PHE A 34 -4.90 -18.21 -4.77
C PHE A 34 -5.05 -19.50 -4.00
N TYR A 35 -5.33 -19.39 -2.71
CA TYR A 35 -5.45 -20.56 -1.84
C TYR A 35 -6.56 -21.51 -2.29
N HIS A 36 -7.73 -20.99 -2.69
CA HIS A 36 -8.88 -21.83 -3.03
C HIS A 36 -9.01 -22.19 -4.51
N PHE A 37 -8.71 -21.27 -5.42
CA PHE A 37 -8.98 -21.45 -6.85
C PHE A 37 -7.74 -21.77 -7.68
N PHE A 38 -6.54 -21.57 -7.12
CA PHE A 38 -5.28 -21.73 -7.84
C PHE A 38 -4.18 -22.41 -6.98
N PRO A 39 -4.47 -23.50 -6.24
CA PRO A 39 -3.53 -24.06 -5.27
C PRO A 39 -2.18 -24.49 -5.87
N ASP A 40 -2.19 -24.95 -7.12
CA ASP A 40 -1.01 -25.49 -7.83
C ASP A 40 -0.50 -24.59 -8.97
N ALA A 41 -1.10 -23.42 -9.17
CA ALA A 41 -0.80 -22.61 -10.34
C ALA A 41 0.28 -21.56 -10.04
N THR A 42 1.26 -21.45 -10.94
CA THR A 42 2.28 -20.40 -10.93
C THR A 42 2.03 -19.41 -12.06
N ASP A 43 2.46 -18.16 -11.90
CA ASP A 43 2.37 -17.10 -12.92
C ASP A 43 0.93 -16.68 -13.27
N ILE A 44 0.04 -16.74 -12.29
CA ILE A 44 -1.36 -16.33 -12.48
C ILE A 44 -1.48 -14.83 -12.74
N ASP A 45 -2.20 -14.51 -13.82
CA ASP A 45 -2.62 -13.16 -14.19
C ASP A 45 -3.73 -12.66 -13.25
N ASP A 46 -3.69 -11.37 -12.88
CA ASP A 46 -4.74 -10.70 -12.12
C ASP A 46 -6.11 -10.80 -12.83
N LYS A 47 -6.14 -11.01 -14.16
CA LYS A 47 -7.37 -11.32 -14.90
C LYS A 47 -8.07 -12.58 -14.38
N ALA A 48 -7.35 -13.67 -14.11
CA ALA A 48 -7.97 -14.91 -13.64
C ALA A 48 -8.60 -14.74 -12.25
N ILE A 49 -7.96 -13.96 -11.38
CA ILE A 49 -8.52 -13.61 -10.07
C ILE A 49 -9.77 -12.76 -10.24
N ARG A 50 -9.75 -11.79 -11.17
CA ARG A 50 -10.90 -10.94 -11.48
C ARG A 50 -12.09 -11.76 -11.95
N ASP A 51 -11.88 -12.71 -12.85
CA ASP A 51 -12.93 -13.57 -13.40
C ASP A 51 -13.58 -14.44 -12.31
N GLN A 52 -12.78 -14.96 -11.37
CA GLN A 52 -13.31 -15.69 -10.22
C GLN A 52 -14.08 -14.77 -9.25
N LEU A 53 -13.53 -13.60 -8.94
CA LEU A 53 -14.17 -12.63 -8.05
C LEU A 53 -15.50 -12.12 -8.60
N GLU A 54 -15.63 -11.96 -9.92
CA GLU A 54 -16.89 -11.57 -10.56
C GLU A 54 -17.98 -12.63 -10.41
N GLN A 55 -17.61 -13.91 -10.39
CA GLN A 55 -18.55 -15.02 -10.22
C GLN A 55 -19.00 -15.22 -8.77
N THR A 56 -18.16 -14.85 -7.81
CA THR A 56 -18.40 -15.11 -6.38
C THR A 56 -18.86 -13.88 -5.60
N LEU A 57 -18.70 -12.67 -6.14
CA LEU A 57 -19.10 -11.43 -5.47
C LEU A 57 -20.64 -11.36 -5.30
N PRO A 58 -21.17 -11.39 -4.06
CA PRO A 58 -22.60 -11.21 -3.85
C PRO A 58 -23.06 -9.79 -4.18
N LEU A 59 -24.24 -9.67 -4.78
CA LEU A 59 -24.85 -8.38 -5.15
C LEU A 59 -25.57 -7.69 -3.98
N ASP A 60 -26.02 -8.45 -2.99
CA ASP A 60 -26.79 -7.96 -1.83
C ASP A 60 -25.88 -7.45 -0.69
N ARG A 61 -24.74 -8.11 -0.46
CA ARG A 61 -23.83 -7.82 0.65
C ARG A 61 -22.34 -7.69 0.27
N PRO A 62 -21.98 -6.97 -0.80
CA PRO A 62 -20.60 -6.91 -1.28
C PRO A 62 -19.62 -6.42 -0.21
N ARG A 63 -20.02 -5.47 0.64
CA ARG A 63 -19.16 -4.97 1.73
C ARG A 63 -18.79 -6.06 2.73
N GLU A 64 -19.77 -6.81 3.22
CA GLU A 64 -19.55 -7.89 4.19
C GLU A 64 -18.67 -8.99 3.59
N PHE A 65 -18.91 -9.33 2.33
CA PHE A 65 -18.07 -10.27 1.60
C PHE A 65 -16.61 -9.80 1.54
N TYR A 66 -16.37 -8.54 1.19
CA TYR A 66 -15.02 -7.99 1.16
C TYR A 66 -14.38 -7.93 2.55
N TRP A 67 -15.12 -7.56 3.60
CA TRP A 67 -14.59 -7.63 4.97
C TRP A 67 -14.17 -9.05 5.35
N ALA A 68 -15.01 -10.04 5.08
CA ALA A 68 -14.70 -11.44 5.35
C ALA A 68 -13.44 -11.90 4.59
N LEU A 69 -13.31 -11.53 3.32
CA LEU A 69 -12.11 -11.86 2.52
C LEU A 69 -10.85 -11.16 3.04
N MET A 70 -10.95 -9.93 3.53
CA MET A 70 -9.82 -9.21 4.11
C MET A 70 -9.31 -9.89 5.38
N ASP A 71 -10.21 -10.23 6.30
CA ASP A 71 -9.88 -10.91 7.56
C ASP A 71 -9.35 -12.32 7.30
N TYR A 72 -10.02 -13.07 6.44
CA TYR A 72 -9.62 -14.42 6.11
C TYR A 72 -8.27 -14.47 5.37
N GLY A 73 -8.04 -13.55 4.43
CA GLY A 73 -6.77 -13.43 3.74
C GLY A 73 -5.61 -13.09 4.68
N ALA A 74 -5.85 -12.22 5.67
CA ALA A 74 -4.85 -11.93 6.71
C ALA A 74 -4.55 -13.16 7.57
N TRP A 75 -5.59 -13.92 7.95
CA TRP A 75 -5.44 -15.18 8.67
C TRP A 75 -4.66 -16.24 7.87
N LEU A 76 -4.96 -16.43 6.57
CA LEU A 76 -4.21 -17.35 5.71
C LEU A 76 -2.71 -17.01 5.68
N LYS A 77 -2.37 -15.71 5.58
CA LYS A 77 -0.97 -15.25 5.65
C LYS A 77 -0.34 -15.58 7.00
N SER A 78 -1.05 -15.40 8.12
CA SER A 78 -0.51 -15.72 9.45
C SER A 78 -0.26 -17.23 9.63
N GLN A 79 -1.02 -18.08 8.94
CA GLN A 79 -0.81 -19.53 8.92
C GLN A 79 0.27 -19.97 7.91
N LYS A 80 1.00 -19.03 7.28
CA LYS A 80 1.98 -19.31 6.20
C LYS A 80 1.36 -20.02 4.98
N MET A 81 0.05 -19.92 4.81
CA MET A 81 -0.69 -20.44 3.65
C MET A 81 -0.85 -19.39 2.54
N GLY A 82 -0.13 -18.26 2.66
CA GLY A 82 -0.15 -17.20 1.66
C GLY A 82 0.62 -17.58 0.40
N LEU A 83 -0.09 -17.96 -0.66
CA LEU A 83 0.49 -18.32 -1.96
C LEU A 83 0.75 -17.10 -2.88
N ILE A 84 0.77 -15.88 -2.33
CA ILE A 84 0.96 -14.64 -3.12
C ILE A 84 2.24 -14.68 -3.97
N SER A 85 3.28 -15.40 -3.54
CA SER A 85 4.52 -15.55 -4.31
C SER A 85 4.35 -16.24 -5.66
N GLN A 86 3.20 -16.87 -5.90
CA GLN A 86 2.86 -17.48 -7.19
C GLN A 86 2.31 -16.48 -8.21
N SER A 87 1.96 -15.25 -7.80
CA SER A 87 1.48 -14.21 -8.72
C SER A 87 2.60 -13.71 -9.64
N ARG A 88 2.30 -13.56 -10.93
CA ARG A 88 3.19 -12.92 -11.91
C ARG A 88 3.62 -11.51 -11.52
N HIS A 89 2.72 -10.78 -10.85
CA HIS A 89 2.95 -9.40 -10.41
C HIS A 89 3.57 -9.32 -9.01
N TYR A 90 3.91 -10.47 -8.39
CA TYR A 90 4.52 -10.45 -7.07
C TYR A 90 5.94 -9.90 -7.13
N LYS A 91 6.09 -8.64 -6.72
CA LYS A 91 7.38 -8.07 -6.38
C LYS A 91 7.55 -8.17 -4.87
N LYS A 92 8.53 -8.96 -4.42
CA LYS A 92 8.91 -8.99 -3.00
C LYS A 92 9.22 -7.56 -2.57
N GLN A 93 8.44 -7.04 -1.64
CA GLN A 93 8.69 -5.71 -1.10
C GLN A 93 10.05 -5.75 -0.39
N SER A 94 10.91 -4.76 -0.66
CA SER A 94 12.18 -4.64 0.06
C SER A 94 11.91 -4.47 1.56
N THR A 95 12.85 -4.95 2.39
CA THR A 95 12.79 -4.76 3.83
C THR A 95 12.57 -3.29 4.14
N PHE A 96 11.76 -2.99 5.15
CA PHE A 96 11.53 -1.60 5.55
C PHE A 96 12.82 -1.00 6.11
N ALA A 97 13.48 -1.72 7.02
CA ALA A 97 14.79 -1.36 7.54
C ALA A 97 15.82 -1.24 6.41
N GLY A 98 16.56 -0.14 6.40
CA GLY A 98 17.55 0.20 5.38
C GLY A 98 16.95 0.77 4.08
N SER A 99 15.63 0.97 3.98
CA SER A 99 15.00 1.43 2.73
C SER A 99 14.85 2.96 2.65
N MET A 100 14.55 3.45 1.44
CA MET A 100 14.14 4.85 1.23
C MET A 100 12.84 5.21 1.96
N ARG A 101 11.92 4.25 2.11
CA ARG A 101 10.64 4.47 2.80
C ARG A 101 10.85 4.71 4.30
N GLU A 102 11.79 3.99 4.89
CA GLU A 102 12.20 4.21 6.28
C GLU A 102 12.77 5.63 6.47
N MET A 103 13.73 6.04 5.63
CA MET A 103 14.32 7.38 5.75
C MET A 103 13.28 8.49 5.60
N ARG A 104 12.38 8.36 4.62
CA ARG A 104 11.24 9.29 4.47
C ARG A 104 10.36 9.34 5.73
N GLY A 105 10.05 8.18 6.31
CA GLY A 105 9.27 8.09 7.55
C GLY A 105 9.97 8.76 8.74
N LEU A 106 11.29 8.60 8.86
CA LEU A 106 12.08 9.28 9.89
C LEU A 106 12.05 10.80 9.74
N ILE A 107 12.18 11.30 8.50
CA ILE A 107 12.11 12.75 8.21
C ILE A 107 10.73 13.29 8.59
N VAL A 108 9.66 12.66 8.09
CA VAL A 108 8.28 13.07 8.40
C VAL A 108 8.04 13.04 9.90
N ARG A 109 8.45 11.97 10.60
CA ARG A 109 8.34 11.87 12.05
C ARG A 109 9.05 13.01 12.76
N LYS A 110 10.28 13.36 12.37
CA LYS A 110 10.98 14.50 12.96
C LYS A 110 10.20 15.80 12.76
N LEU A 111 9.65 16.02 11.57
CA LEU A 111 8.88 17.22 11.26
C LEU A 111 7.49 17.27 11.93
N THR A 112 6.96 16.14 12.42
CA THR A 112 5.75 16.17 13.28
C THR A 112 6.01 16.82 14.63
N GLU A 113 7.26 16.91 15.07
CA GLU A 113 7.64 17.58 16.32
C GLU A 113 7.71 19.10 16.17
N GLY A 114 7.82 19.59 14.93
CA GLY A 114 7.90 21.01 14.63
C GLY A 114 8.74 21.30 13.38
N ALA A 115 8.66 22.55 12.92
CA ALA A 115 9.52 23.03 11.85
C ALA A 115 10.99 22.89 12.28
N THR A 116 11.82 22.32 11.41
CA THR A 116 13.20 21.93 11.74
C THR A 116 14.13 22.33 10.60
N ALA A 117 15.24 23.00 10.89
CA ALA A 117 16.28 23.26 9.89
C ALA A 117 17.06 21.97 9.61
N ILE A 118 17.59 21.81 8.40
CA ILE A 118 18.35 20.60 8.02
C ILE A 118 19.48 20.29 9.03
N ALA A 119 20.15 21.33 9.54
CA ALA A 119 21.24 21.20 10.50
C ALA A 119 20.80 20.61 11.86
N ASP A 120 19.52 20.71 12.21
CA ASP A 120 18.95 20.28 13.50
C ASP A 120 18.41 18.83 13.44
N PHE A 121 18.50 18.18 12.29
CA PHE A 121 18.22 16.74 12.20
C PHE A 121 19.33 15.95 12.92
N PRO A 122 19.02 14.74 13.43
CA PRO A 122 20.04 13.86 14.01
C PRO A 122 21.20 13.64 13.03
N GLN A 123 22.44 13.78 13.51
CA GLN A 123 23.64 13.63 12.67
C GLN A 123 23.74 12.25 12.00
N THR A 124 23.18 11.23 12.63
CA THR A 124 23.04 9.89 12.08
C THR A 124 22.14 9.85 10.84
N MET A 125 21.12 10.70 10.76
CA MET A 125 20.28 10.86 9.57
C MET A 125 20.97 11.69 8.49
N ILE A 126 21.54 12.85 8.85
CA ILE A 126 22.18 13.75 7.89
C ILE A 126 23.33 13.04 7.14
N SER A 127 24.08 12.21 7.87
CA SER A 127 25.20 11.44 7.32
C SER A 127 24.76 10.22 6.49
N ASP A 128 23.49 9.84 6.55
CA ASP A 128 22.94 8.75 5.75
C ASP A 128 22.72 9.22 4.31
N THR A 129 23.29 8.48 3.36
CA THR A 129 23.22 8.82 1.92
C THR A 129 21.79 8.87 1.38
N ARG A 130 20.81 8.27 2.08
CA ARG A 130 19.38 8.29 1.74
C ARG A 130 18.68 9.59 2.13
N PHE A 131 19.23 10.40 3.04
CA PHE A 131 18.53 11.54 3.64
C PHE A 131 18.14 12.61 2.61
N MET A 132 19.12 13.13 1.85
CA MET A 132 18.85 14.16 0.83
C MET A 132 17.93 13.67 -0.29
N PRO A 133 18.12 12.46 -0.87
CA PRO A 133 17.16 11.89 -1.82
C PRO A 133 15.75 11.75 -1.24
N ALA A 134 15.61 11.31 0.01
CA ALA A 134 14.31 11.16 0.68
C ALA A 134 13.61 12.51 0.83
N LEU A 135 14.35 13.52 1.30
CA LEU A 135 13.84 14.88 1.49
C LEU A 135 13.37 15.50 0.16
N ASN A 136 14.16 15.34 -0.90
CA ASN A 136 13.80 15.85 -2.23
C ASN A 136 12.50 15.23 -2.76
N VAL A 137 12.34 13.90 -2.62
CA VAL A 137 11.11 13.20 -3.02
C VAL A 137 9.92 13.69 -2.20
N LEU A 138 10.08 13.87 -0.88
CA LEU A 138 9.01 14.41 -0.03
C LEU A 138 8.60 15.83 -0.44
N GLY A 139 9.55 16.66 -0.88
CA GLY A 139 9.27 17.99 -1.43
C GLY A 139 8.50 17.94 -2.75
N GLN A 140 8.90 17.05 -3.66
CA GLN A 140 8.21 16.84 -4.96
C GLN A 140 6.78 16.31 -4.79
N GLU A 141 6.58 15.41 -3.82
CA GLU A 141 5.25 14.90 -3.46
C GLU A 141 4.39 15.92 -2.71
N GLY A 142 4.95 17.08 -2.34
CA GLY A 142 4.23 18.13 -1.63
C GLY A 142 3.94 17.81 -0.16
N ILE A 143 4.65 16.84 0.42
CA ILE A 143 4.51 16.46 1.84
C ILE A 143 5.34 17.39 2.73
N VAL A 144 6.51 17.83 2.25
CA VAL A 144 7.42 18.73 2.97
C VAL A 144 7.61 20.01 2.15
N SER A 145 7.66 21.15 2.83
CA SER A 145 8.10 22.42 2.23
C SER A 145 9.17 23.10 3.06
N GLN A 146 9.94 23.95 2.40
CA GLN A 146 10.92 24.83 3.03
C GLN A 146 10.40 26.26 3.02
N SER A 147 10.41 26.92 4.17
CA SER A 147 10.13 28.34 4.29
C SER A 147 11.35 29.19 3.93
N THR A 148 11.14 30.49 3.73
CA THR A 148 12.19 31.45 3.34
C THR A 148 13.32 31.59 4.36
N ASP A 149 13.05 31.26 5.64
CA ASP A 149 14.04 31.21 6.73
C ASP A 149 14.80 29.88 6.79
N GLY A 150 14.58 28.97 5.83
CA GLY A 150 15.30 27.71 5.69
C GLY A 150 14.72 26.55 6.51
N GLN A 151 13.64 26.76 7.26
CA GLN A 151 12.97 25.73 8.06
C GLN A 151 12.17 24.76 7.17
N LEU A 152 12.30 23.46 7.43
CA LEU A 152 11.45 22.44 6.81
C LEU A 152 10.21 22.21 7.67
N HIS A 153 9.05 22.09 7.06
CA HIS A 153 7.78 21.78 7.73
C HIS A 153 6.92 20.85 6.89
N LEU A 154 5.99 20.15 7.55
CA LEU A 154 4.94 19.40 6.86
C LEU A 154 3.91 20.37 6.27
N LYS A 155 3.41 20.07 5.07
CA LYS A 155 2.29 20.79 4.45
C LYS A 155 0.93 20.36 4.99
#